data_AF-A0A502BPP6-F1
#
_entry.id   AF-A0A502BPP6-F1
#
_cell.length_a   1.000
_cell.length_b   1.000
_cell.length_c   1.000
_cell.angle_alpha   90.00
_cell.angle_beta   90.00
_cell.angle_gamma   90.00
#
_symmetry.space_group_name_H-M   'P 1'
#
loop_
_entity.id
_entity.type
_entity.pdbx_description
1 polymer ?
#
loop_
_entity_poly.entity_id
_entity_poly.type
_entity_poly.pdbx_seq_one_letter_code
_entity_poly.pdbx_strand_id
1 'polypeptide(L)'
;MLQIFRRKTFWKKTLWWVWKVYEFFCVTIVTLYIAFMLVAMVSYFNDSYVLPNKMVVKRVFDFTLSGRTDLFASDGYTRLAEDMEFICFNDRYIKVFTMDPGGGVFDGETNLPVPKEKRDITGLSKWPHSCYGYYTAWLDPELLFERSQEPFVASCNSRNFSNSSLKNLAWLEKRRCRSRR
;
A
#
# COMPACT_ATOMS: atom_id res chain seq x y z
N MET A 1 -67.74 22.33 18.89
CA MET A 1 -67.34 21.08 18.19
C MET A 1 -66.28 21.31 17.09
N LEU A 2 -66.42 22.36 16.26
CA LEU A 2 -65.50 22.67 15.13
C LEU A 2 -64.02 22.93 15.53
N GLN A 3 -63.76 23.57 16.68
CA GLN A 3 -62.40 23.89 17.14
C GLN A 3 -61.59 22.65 17.56
N ILE A 4 -62.24 21.64 18.16
CA ILE A 4 -61.59 20.39 18.60
C ILE A 4 -61.16 19.56 17.38
N PHE A 5 -61.99 19.55 16.32
CA PHE A 5 -61.71 18.84 15.09
C PHE A 5 -60.53 19.46 14.32
N ARG A 6 -60.47 20.80 14.23
CA ARG A 6 -59.32 21.54 13.67
C ARG A 6 -58.02 21.29 14.45
N ARG A 7 -58.10 21.17 15.78
CA ARG A 7 -56.94 20.86 16.62
C ARG A 7 -56.41 19.46 16.32
N LYS A 8 -57.28 18.44 16.22
CA LYS A 8 -56.85 17.06 15.90
C LYS A 8 -56.21 16.92 14.50
N THR A 9 -56.75 17.58 13.49
CA THR A 9 -56.16 17.55 12.12
C THR A 9 -54.85 18.30 12.02
N PHE A 10 -54.70 19.43 12.73
CA PHE A 10 -53.44 20.16 12.84
C PHE A 10 -52.33 19.27 13.46
N TRP A 11 -52.63 18.63 14.59
CA TRP A 11 -51.68 17.74 15.28
C TRP A 11 -51.28 16.51 14.44
N LYS A 12 -52.21 15.93 13.67
CA LYS A 12 -51.92 14.80 12.78
C LYS A 12 -50.98 15.22 11.62
N LYS A 13 -51.19 16.42 11.07
CA LYS A 13 -50.36 16.97 9.99
C LYS A 13 -48.95 17.30 10.48
N THR A 14 -48.83 17.90 11.66
CA THR A 14 -47.52 18.18 12.27
C THR A 14 -46.76 16.90 12.60
N LEU A 15 -47.43 15.87 13.15
CA LEU A 15 -46.78 14.59 13.45
C LEU A 15 -46.26 13.90 12.18
N TRP A 16 -47.03 13.96 11.09
CA TRP A 16 -46.63 13.41 9.80
C TRP A 16 -45.41 14.14 9.21
N TRP A 17 -45.37 15.47 9.31
CA TRP A 17 -44.19 16.26 8.88
C TRP A 17 -42.96 15.95 9.73
N VAL A 18 -43.11 15.88 11.05
CA VAL A 18 -42.01 15.51 11.97
C VAL A 18 -41.47 14.12 11.64
N TRP A 19 -42.36 13.16 11.36
CA TRP A 19 -41.97 11.81 10.94
C TRP A 19 -41.19 11.81 9.62
N LYS A 20 -41.65 12.58 8.61
CA LYS A 20 -40.95 12.70 7.33
C LYS A 20 -39.57 13.36 7.45
N VAL A 21 -39.45 14.36 8.30
CA VAL A 21 -38.17 14.99 8.62
C VAL A 21 -37.24 13.99 9.31
N TYR A 22 -37.74 13.22 10.27
CA TYR A 22 -36.99 12.16 10.94
C TYR A 22 -36.50 11.08 9.95
N GLU A 23 -37.38 10.56 9.08
CA GLU A 23 -37.00 9.61 8.03
C GLU A 23 -35.89 10.16 7.13
N PHE A 24 -36.01 11.42 6.69
CA PHE A 24 -35.00 12.06 5.86
C PHE A 24 -33.64 12.15 6.57
N PHE A 25 -33.62 12.55 7.85
CA PHE A 25 -32.40 12.59 8.65
C PHE A 25 -31.79 11.19 8.85
N CYS A 26 -32.59 10.17 9.13
CA CYS A 26 -32.09 8.80 9.26
C CYS A 26 -31.47 8.30 7.95
N VAL A 27 -32.15 8.49 6.81
CA VAL A 27 -31.65 8.06 5.49
C VAL A 27 -30.36 8.80 5.13
N THR A 28 -30.30 10.12 5.37
CA THR A 28 -29.09 10.91 5.09
C THR A 28 -27.92 10.50 5.97
N ILE A 29 -28.13 10.29 7.28
CA ILE A 29 -27.06 9.82 8.19
C ILE A 29 -26.53 8.46 7.74
N VAL A 30 -27.41 7.50 7.42
CA VAL A 30 -27.00 6.17 6.96
C VAL A 30 -26.23 6.26 5.64
N THR A 31 -26.69 7.09 4.71
CA THR A 31 -26.04 7.28 3.41
C THR A 31 -24.66 7.92 3.57
N LEU A 32 -24.54 8.94 4.42
CA LEU A 32 -23.25 9.58 4.73
C LEU A 32 -22.30 8.62 5.43
N TYR A 33 -22.79 7.78 6.34
CA TYR A 33 -21.98 6.76 6.99
C TYR A 33 -21.43 5.74 5.99
N ILE A 34 -22.28 5.24 5.08
CA ILE A 34 -21.84 4.30 4.03
C ILE A 34 -20.82 4.98 3.10
N ALA A 35 -21.07 6.22 2.68
CA ALA A 35 -20.14 6.98 1.86
C ALA A 35 -18.79 7.19 2.57
N PHE A 36 -18.80 7.52 3.86
CA PHE A 36 -17.60 7.66 4.67
C PHE A 36 -16.81 6.35 4.76
N MET A 37 -17.49 5.22 5.00
CA MET A 37 -16.84 3.91 5.05
C MET A 37 -16.20 3.53 3.70
N LEU A 38 -16.86 3.83 2.58
CA LEU A 38 -16.30 3.61 1.24
C LEU A 38 -15.06 4.49 0.99
N VAL A 39 -15.13 5.77 1.34
CA VAL A 39 -13.98 6.68 1.19
C VAL A 39 -12.82 6.24 2.09
N ALA A 40 -13.09 5.88 3.34
CA ALA A 40 -12.08 5.36 4.26
C ALA A 40 -11.42 4.09 3.70
N MET A 41 -12.21 3.16 3.20
CA MET A 41 -11.73 1.93 2.57
C MET A 41 -10.85 2.23 1.35
N VAL A 42 -11.29 3.07 0.41
CA VAL A 42 -10.48 3.42 -0.77
C VAL A 42 -9.21 4.19 -0.38
N SER A 43 -9.28 5.06 0.63
CA SER A 43 -8.13 5.84 1.09
C SER A 43 -7.01 4.99 1.71
N TYR A 44 -7.34 3.78 2.19
CA TYR A 44 -6.37 2.80 2.65
C TYR A 44 -5.51 2.27 1.49
N PHE A 45 -6.09 2.15 0.30
CA PHE A 45 -5.41 1.67 -0.92
C PHE A 45 -4.74 2.80 -1.72
N ASN A 46 -4.52 3.97 -1.13
CA ASN A 46 -3.77 5.06 -1.78
C ASN A 46 -2.34 5.21 -1.23
N ASP A 47 -1.87 4.23 -0.47
CA ASP A 47 -0.52 4.23 0.06
C ASP A 47 0.49 3.84 -1.03
N SER A 48 1.57 4.61 -1.09
CA SER A 48 2.67 4.38 -2.02
C SER A 48 4.01 4.62 -1.34
N TYR A 49 5.04 3.94 -1.83
CA TYR A 49 6.39 4.05 -1.32
C TYR A 49 7.39 4.13 -2.47
N VAL A 50 8.26 5.13 -2.44
CA VAL A 50 9.31 5.32 -3.44
C VAL A 50 10.59 4.64 -2.98
N LEU A 51 11.09 3.71 -3.78
CA LEU A 51 12.32 2.96 -3.51
C LEU A 51 13.58 3.78 -3.86
N PRO A 52 14.78 3.37 -3.38
CA PRO A 52 16.05 4.03 -3.72
C PRO A 52 16.32 4.13 -5.24
N ASN A 53 15.83 3.17 -6.02
CA ASN A 53 15.93 3.14 -7.48
C ASN A 53 14.81 3.92 -8.18
N LYS A 54 14.05 4.74 -7.44
CA LYS A 54 12.93 5.60 -7.89
C LYS A 54 11.65 4.88 -8.33
N MET A 55 11.65 3.56 -8.46
CA MET A 55 10.41 2.82 -8.70
C MET A 55 9.47 2.93 -7.50
N VAL A 56 8.17 2.74 -7.77
CA VAL A 56 7.12 3.00 -6.78
C VAL A 56 6.38 1.72 -6.48
N VAL A 57 6.32 1.36 -5.20
CA VAL A 57 5.47 0.30 -4.68
C VAL A 57 4.14 0.93 -4.28
N LYS A 58 3.01 0.41 -4.75
CA LYS A 58 1.69 0.95 -4.40
C LYS A 58 0.76 -0.14 -3.91
N ARG A 59 0.01 0.16 -2.86
CA ARG A 59 -1.17 -0.60 -2.51
C ARG A 59 -2.25 -0.25 -3.53
N VAL A 60 -2.90 -1.24 -4.11
CA VAL A 60 -3.97 -1.07 -5.10
C VAL A 60 -5.19 -1.81 -4.58
N PHE A 61 -6.36 -1.18 -4.75
CA PHE A 61 -7.60 -1.83 -4.37
C PHE A 61 -7.94 -2.93 -5.37
N ASP A 62 -8.13 -4.14 -4.85
CA ASP A 62 -8.56 -5.30 -5.60
C ASP A 62 -9.74 -5.94 -4.85
N PHE A 63 -10.89 -6.07 -5.50
CA PHE A 63 -12.09 -6.64 -4.90
C PHE A 63 -11.93 -8.13 -4.55
N THR A 64 -11.08 -8.85 -5.27
CA THR A 64 -10.87 -10.29 -5.09
C THR A 64 -9.89 -10.57 -3.96
N LEU A 65 -8.84 -9.75 -3.84
CA LEU A 65 -7.77 -9.95 -2.86
C LEU A 65 -7.91 -9.05 -1.61
N SER A 66 -8.96 -8.23 -1.53
CA SER A 66 -9.11 -7.19 -0.50
C SER A 66 -7.94 -6.21 -0.44
N GLY A 67 -7.27 -6.03 -1.58
CA GLY A 67 -6.00 -5.32 -1.69
C GLY A 67 -4.89 -6.14 -2.32
N ARG A 68 -4.02 -5.48 -3.08
CA ARG A 68 -2.78 -6.06 -3.57
C ARG A 68 -1.67 -5.02 -3.60
N THR A 69 -0.43 -5.46 -3.70
CA THR A 69 0.71 -4.56 -3.80
C THR A 69 1.36 -4.70 -5.17
N ASP A 70 1.38 -3.62 -5.95
CA ASP A 70 1.87 -3.61 -7.33
C ASP A 70 3.17 -2.79 -7.42
N LEU A 71 4.04 -3.16 -8.38
CA LEU A 71 5.22 -2.36 -8.74
C LEU A 71 4.88 -1.44 -9.90
N PHE A 72 5.27 -0.19 -9.76
CA PHE A 72 5.20 0.82 -10.80
C PHE A 72 6.60 1.34 -11.16
N ALA A 73 6.73 1.77 -12.40
CA ALA A 73 7.88 2.50 -12.88
C ALA A 73 8.10 3.80 -12.09
N SER A 74 9.24 4.44 -12.34
CA SER A 74 9.61 5.72 -11.73
C SER A 74 8.67 6.89 -12.06
N ASP A 75 7.83 6.76 -13.09
CA ASP A 75 6.74 7.71 -13.37
C ASP A 75 5.57 7.57 -12.37
N GLY A 76 5.49 6.45 -11.63
CA GLY A 76 4.39 6.12 -10.73
C GLY A 76 3.09 5.72 -11.42
N TYR A 77 3.03 5.62 -12.75
CA TYR A 77 1.82 5.32 -13.52
C TYR A 77 1.93 4.00 -14.30
N THR A 78 3.10 3.69 -14.84
CA THR A 78 3.31 2.47 -15.63
C THR A 78 3.49 1.28 -14.70
N ARG A 79 2.52 0.36 -14.67
CA ARG A 79 2.60 -0.88 -13.88
C ARG A 79 3.61 -1.84 -14.50
N LEU A 80 4.54 -2.34 -13.69
CA LEU A 80 5.61 -3.26 -14.08
C LEU A 80 5.37 -4.68 -13.59
N ALA A 81 4.86 -4.82 -12.37
CA ALA A 81 4.49 -6.11 -11.78
C ALA A 81 3.22 -5.94 -10.95
N GLU A 82 2.45 -7.01 -10.88
CA GLU A 82 1.16 -7.08 -10.20
C GLU A 82 1.23 -8.16 -9.12
N ASP A 83 0.53 -7.94 -8.02
CA ASP A 83 0.40 -8.90 -6.92
C ASP A 83 1.74 -9.39 -6.36
N MET A 84 2.55 -8.44 -5.93
CA MET A 84 3.86 -8.68 -5.33
C MET A 84 3.73 -9.27 -3.93
N GLU A 85 4.33 -10.44 -3.74
CA GLU A 85 4.43 -11.07 -2.42
C GLU A 85 5.75 -10.70 -1.73
N PHE A 86 6.85 -10.73 -2.48
CA PHE A 86 8.16 -10.41 -1.94
C PHE A 86 9.02 -9.62 -2.91
N ILE A 87 9.86 -8.75 -2.35
CA ILE A 87 10.79 -7.92 -3.11
C ILE A 87 12.22 -8.01 -2.58
N CYS A 88 13.17 -7.83 -3.49
CA CYS A 88 14.60 -7.67 -3.22
C CYS A 88 15.14 -6.58 -4.13
N PHE A 89 15.74 -5.51 -3.60
CA PHE A 89 16.13 -4.35 -4.42
C PHE A 89 17.45 -3.74 -3.97
N ASN A 90 18.14 -3.09 -4.90
CA ASN A 90 19.33 -2.26 -4.69
C ASN A 90 19.13 -0.88 -5.36
N ASP A 91 20.20 -0.12 -5.55
CA ASP A 91 20.13 1.23 -6.14
C ASP A 91 19.63 1.27 -7.59
N ARG A 92 19.67 0.13 -8.30
CA ARG A 92 19.31 0.05 -9.71
C ARG A 92 18.19 -0.95 -9.97
N TYR A 93 18.32 -2.16 -9.47
CA TYR A 93 17.44 -3.27 -9.80
C TYR A 93 16.45 -3.58 -8.67
N ILE A 94 15.28 -4.09 -9.03
CA ILE A 94 14.35 -4.76 -8.13
C ILE A 94 14.01 -6.12 -8.68
N LYS A 95 14.07 -7.15 -7.83
CA LYS A 95 13.57 -8.49 -8.07
C LYS A 95 12.27 -8.64 -7.31
N VAL A 96 11.24 -9.06 -8.01
CA VAL A 96 9.88 -9.27 -7.53
C VAL A 96 9.56 -10.76 -7.60
N PHE A 97 9.02 -11.29 -6.52
CA PHE A 97 8.40 -12.59 -6.45
C PHE A 97 6.88 -12.43 -6.37
N THR A 98 6.17 -13.18 -7.21
CA THR A 98 4.71 -13.28 -7.28
C THR A 98 4.38 -14.77 -7.39
N MET A 99 3.23 -15.22 -6.88
CA MET A 99 2.77 -16.60 -7.09
C MET A 99 2.41 -16.88 -8.55
N ASP A 100 1.97 -15.86 -9.28
CA ASP A 100 1.59 -15.90 -10.70
C ASP A 100 2.74 -15.49 -11.65
N PRO A 101 2.65 -15.67 -12.99
CA PRO A 101 3.76 -15.41 -13.93
C PRO A 101 4.24 -13.95 -14.08
N GLY A 102 3.90 -13.04 -13.15
CA GLY A 102 4.32 -11.62 -13.15
C GLY A 102 5.69 -11.32 -12.54
N GLY A 103 6.32 -12.30 -11.89
CA GLY A 103 7.58 -12.13 -11.17
C GLY A 103 8.78 -11.92 -12.10
N GLY A 104 9.77 -11.15 -11.64
CA GLY A 104 10.89 -10.78 -12.51
C GLY A 104 11.93 -9.91 -11.84
N VAL A 105 12.90 -9.48 -12.64
CA VAL A 105 13.83 -8.41 -12.25
C VAL A 105 13.58 -7.24 -13.17
N PHE A 106 13.56 -6.02 -12.62
CA PHE A 106 13.33 -4.77 -13.35
C PHE A 106 14.48 -3.81 -13.09
N ASP A 107 14.89 -3.08 -14.13
CA ASP A 107 15.91 -2.04 -14.05
C ASP A 107 15.23 -0.68 -13.84
N GLY A 108 15.50 -0.04 -12.70
CA GLY A 108 14.95 1.26 -12.34
C GLY A 108 15.46 2.42 -13.18
N GLU A 109 16.57 2.24 -13.91
CA GLU A 109 17.04 3.26 -14.86
C GLU A 109 16.18 3.28 -16.13
N THR A 110 15.83 2.10 -16.65
CA THR A 110 15.09 1.96 -17.92
C THR A 110 13.60 1.71 -17.72
N ASN A 111 13.18 1.36 -16.51
CA ASN A 111 11.84 0.86 -16.17
C ASN A 111 11.42 -0.37 -17.01
N LEU A 112 12.38 -1.22 -17.39
CA LEU A 112 12.14 -2.41 -18.20
C LEU A 112 12.49 -3.70 -17.45
N PRO A 113 11.85 -4.83 -17.80
CA PRO A 113 12.23 -6.13 -17.27
C PRO A 113 13.63 -6.51 -17.78
N VAL A 114 14.47 -7.02 -16.88
CA VAL A 114 15.78 -7.56 -17.19
C VAL A 114 15.62 -8.96 -17.79
N PRO A 115 16.19 -9.21 -19.00
CA PRO A 115 16.19 -10.53 -19.62
C PRO A 115 16.74 -11.60 -18.68
N LYS A 116 16.19 -12.83 -18.76
CA LYS A 116 16.51 -13.92 -17.82
C LYS A 116 18.01 -14.21 -17.76
N GLU A 117 18.69 -14.14 -18.90
CA GLU A 117 20.11 -14.40 -19.09
C GLU A 117 21.00 -13.35 -18.40
N LYS A 118 20.45 -12.17 -18.09
CA LYS A 118 21.14 -11.05 -17.44
C LYS A 118 20.76 -10.89 -15.97
N ARG A 119 20.00 -11.81 -15.37
CA ARG A 119 19.55 -11.65 -13.98
C ARG A 119 20.69 -11.82 -12.97
N ASP A 120 21.69 -12.64 -13.28
CA ASP A 120 22.80 -12.92 -12.35
C ASP A 120 23.77 -11.73 -12.20
N ILE A 121 23.82 -10.82 -13.17
CA ILE A 121 24.67 -9.62 -13.12
C ILE A 121 24.07 -8.45 -12.33
N THR A 122 22.87 -8.63 -11.77
CA THR A 122 22.12 -7.56 -11.08
C THR A 122 22.65 -7.26 -9.67
N GLY A 123 23.46 -8.18 -9.12
CA GLY A 123 23.95 -8.10 -7.74
C GLY A 123 22.87 -8.29 -6.67
N LEU A 124 21.65 -8.72 -7.06
CA LEU A 124 20.54 -8.97 -6.12
C LEU A 124 20.57 -10.37 -5.50
N SER A 125 21.48 -11.25 -5.91
CA SER A 125 21.63 -12.60 -5.38
C SER A 125 23.11 -12.86 -5.09
N LYS A 126 23.40 -13.41 -3.90
CA LYS A 126 24.76 -13.80 -3.52
C LYS A 126 24.69 -14.84 -2.43
N TRP A 127 25.27 -16.02 -2.65
CA TRP A 127 25.35 -17.06 -1.62
C TRP A 127 26.06 -16.53 -0.36
N PRO A 128 25.56 -16.78 0.87
CA PRO A 128 24.42 -17.65 1.22
C PRO A 128 23.05 -16.93 1.25
N HIS A 129 22.97 -15.69 0.83
CA HIS A 129 21.78 -14.86 0.94
C HIS A 129 20.83 -15.01 -0.27
N SER A 130 19.53 -15.12 0.02
CA SER A 130 18.48 -15.18 -1.01
C SER A 130 18.20 -13.82 -1.65
N CYS A 131 18.56 -12.73 -0.96
CA CYS A 131 18.61 -11.37 -1.46
C CYS A 131 19.95 -10.73 -1.08
N TYR A 132 20.57 -10.00 -2.00
CA TYR A 132 21.82 -9.26 -1.75
C TYR A 132 21.68 -7.77 -2.07
N GLY A 133 20.48 -7.23 -1.88
CA GLY A 133 20.17 -5.81 -2.00
C GLY A 133 20.31 -5.06 -0.68
N TYR A 134 19.39 -4.14 -0.41
CA TYR A 134 19.26 -3.43 0.87
C TYR A 134 19.00 -4.37 2.07
N TYR A 135 18.33 -5.48 1.82
CA TYR A 135 18.13 -6.57 2.78
C TYR A 135 18.87 -7.83 2.34
N THR A 136 19.21 -8.68 3.29
CA THR A 136 19.85 -10.00 3.07
C THR A 136 18.82 -11.12 2.87
N ALA A 137 17.53 -10.79 2.99
CA ALA A 137 16.38 -11.67 2.79
C ALA A 137 15.29 -10.94 1.99
N TRP A 138 14.36 -11.71 1.45
CA TRP A 138 13.14 -11.22 0.82
C TRP A 138 12.30 -10.41 1.80
N LEU A 139 11.72 -9.31 1.32
CA LEU A 139 10.88 -8.41 2.11
C LEU A 139 9.45 -8.47 1.58
N ASP A 140 8.47 -8.61 2.47
CA ASP A 140 7.06 -8.34 2.14
C ASP A 140 6.89 -6.83 1.89
N PRO A 141 6.43 -6.40 0.70
CA PRO A 141 6.34 -5.00 0.34
C PRO A 141 5.33 -4.22 1.20
N GLU A 142 4.38 -4.87 1.88
CA GLU A 142 3.46 -4.19 2.81
C GLU A 142 4.20 -3.47 3.95
N LEU A 143 5.38 -3.99 4.30
CA LEU A 143 6.24 -3.48 5.38
C LEU A 143 6.93 -2.15 5.02
N LEU A 144 6.75 -1.65 3.79
CA LEU A 144 7.29 -0.37 3.33
C LEU A 144 6.36 0.82 3.62
N PHE A 145 5.05 0.60 3.77
CA PHE A 145 4.07 1.67 3.86
C PHE A 145 4.04 2.30 5.26
N GLU A 146 3.82 3.62 5.36
CA GLU A 146 3.84 4.33 6.66
C GLU A 146 2.64 4.00 7.57
N ARG A 147 1.49 3.62 7.01
CA ARG A 147 0.27 3.33 7.79
C ARG A 147 0.19 1.89 8.33
N SER A 148 1.13 1.01 8.01
CA SER A 148 1.28 -0.23 8.75
C SER A 148 1.77 0.14 10.15
N GLN A 149 0.99 -0.15 11.19
CA GLN A 149 1.28 0.19 12.59
C GLN A 149 2.75 -0.08 12.95
N GLU A 150 3.47 0.99 13.29
CA GLU A 150 4.93 1.03 13.47
C GLU A 150 5.73 0.66 12.21
N PRO A 151 6.74 1.47 11.81
CA PRO A 151 7.55 1.12 10.65
C PRO A 151 8.20 -0.24 10.90
N PHE A 152 7.93 -1.23 10.05
CA PHE A 152 8.58 -2.53 10.18
C PHE A 152 10.10 -2.34 10.16
N VAL A 153 10.70 -2.51 11.34
CA VAL A 153 12.14 -2.46 11.53
C VAL A 153 12.62 -3.89 11.35
N ALA A 154 12.92 -4.27 10.10
CA ALA A 154 13.58 -5.55 9.84
C ALA A 154 14.78 -5.72 10.78
N SER A 155 15.04 -6.94 11.24
CA SER A 155 16.15 -7.22 12.15
C SER A 155 17.46 -6.67 11.57
N CYS A 156 18.39 -6.27 12.44
CA CYS A 156 19.67 -5.71 12.02
C CYS A 156 20.46 -6.65 11.12
N ASN A 157 20.37 -7.95 11.40
CA ASN A 157 21.04 -9.00 10.65
C ASN A 157 20.41 -9.19 9.25
N SER A 158 19.14 -8.82 9.09
CA SER A 158 18.43 -8.85 7.82
C SER A 158 18.78 -7.65 6.92
N ARG A 159 19.51 -6.65 7.42
CA ARG A 159 19.90 -5.45 6.66
C ARG A 159 21.34 -5.55 6.20
N ASN A 160 21.56 -5.21 4.94
CA ASN A 160 22.83 -5.48 4.27
C ASN A 160 23.81 -4.32 4.40
N PHE A 161 24.11 -3.87 5.62
CA PHE A 161 25.08 -2.80 5.86
C PHE A 161 26.50 -3.13 5.38
N SER A 162 26.81 -4.42 5.21
CA SER A 162 28.12 -4.89 4.73
C SER A 162 28.26 -4.86 3.20
N ASN A 163 27.19 -4.60 2.45
CA ASN A 163 27.27 -4.51 1.00
C ASN A 163 27.73 -3.12 0.56
N SER A 164 29.03 -3.01 0.27
CA SER A 164 29.68 -1.77 -0.18
C SER A 164 29.24 -1.27 -1.57
N SER A 165 28.50 -2.07 -2.34
CA SER A 165 27.93 -1.64 -3.62
C SER A 165 26.72 -0.72 -3.48
N LEU A 166 26.10 -0.69 -2.28
CA LEU A 166 24.92 0.13 -2.01
C LEU A 166 25.31 1.59 -1.79
N LYS A 167 24.74 2.50 -2.57
CA LYS A 167 25.09 3.93 -2.57
C LYS A 167 24.21 4.75 -1.63
N ASN A 168 22.93 4.38 -1.47
CA ASN A 168 22.00 5.12 -0.60
C ASN A 168 21.86 4.46 0.78
N LEU A 169 22.99 4.33 1.50
CA LEU A 169 23.01 3.78 2.86
C LEU A 169 22.14 4.59 3.83
N ALA A 170 21.96 5.90 3.60
CA ALA A 170 21.06 6.75 4.38
C ALA A 170 19.62 6.23 4.42
N TRP A 171 19.19 5.51 3.37
CA TRP A 171 17.89 4.83 3.33
C TRP A 171 17.77 3.73 4.41
N LEU A 172 18.85 3.01 4.72
CA LEU A 172 18.93 2.06 5.84
C LEU A 172 19.05 2.78 7.18
N GLU A 173 19.73 3.93 7.21
CA GLU A 173 20.00 4.65 8.44
C GLU A 173 18.76 5.27 9.08
N LYS A 174 17.80 5.74 8.27
CA LYS A 174 16.49 6.20 8.77
C LYS A 174 15.75 5.13 9.58
N ARG A 175 16.13 3.86 9.42
CA ARG A 175 15.56 2.71 10.12
C ARG A 175 16.47 2.16 11.22
N ARG A 176 17.58 2.84 11.55
CA ARG A 176 18.73 2.36 12.36
C ARG A 176 18.35 1.39 13.47
N CYS A 177 19.15 0.34 13.56
CA CYS A 177 19.23 -0.49 14.73
C CYS A 177 19.67 0.37 15.92
N ARG A 178 18.87 0.45 16.98
CA ARG A 178 19.41 0.90 18.26
C ARG A 178 20.51 -0.08 18.62
N SER A 179 21.76 0.37 18.63
CA SER A 179 22.83 -0.40 19.26
C SER A 179 22.38 -0.64 20.69
N ARG A 180 22.30 -1.89 21.13
CA ARG A 180 22.40 -2.15 22.57
C ARG A 180 23.76 -1.60 22.98
N ARG A 181 23.75 -0.51 23.75
CA ARG A 181 24.85 -0.22 24.66
C ARG A 181 24.92 -1.36 25.68
#